data_AF-A0A1E7FB12-F1
#
_entry.id   AF-A0A1E7FB12-F1
#
_cell.length_a   1.000
_cell.length_b   1.000
_cell.length_c   1.000
_cell.angle_alpha   90.00
_cell.angle_beta   90.00
_cell.angle_gamma   90.00
#
_symmetry.space_group_name_H-M   'P 1'
#
loop_
_entity.id
_entity.type
_entity.pdbx_description
1 polymer ?
#
loop_
_entity_poly.entity_id
_entity_poly.type
_entity_poly.pdbx_seq_one_letter_code
_entity_poly.pdbx_strand_id
1 'polypeptide(L)'
;MSVQPNLTPKMRSILVDWLIELSEHFSFESSTLHLAVTMVDRVLASGRSLHDRFQLLGATCVWLACKVKEISPPKAKEIAYVSDHIYTVEQIKTMERRVCNALNFTFFEAPTPHHFLFEFMRASFAQESAAPIDSVFRDMAHYLLELGRLPYGPTGRKPSLLAAAVVYLTRVTLGIPRRAVARLPSSSSDRDAYWTPTLEYYTGYAKSDLFDTVLELHAYHMAAETSNLKAVFSKYKTKRFHRVALKTVVLREDLGF
;
A
#
# COMPACT_ATOMS: atom_id res chain seq x y z
N MET A 1 -4.77 16.55 -6.65
CA MET A 1 -6.24 16.76 -6.80
C MET A 1 -6.64 18.17 -7.22
N SER A 2 -5.72 19.11 -7.49
CA SER A 2 -6.06 20.45 -8.02
C SER A 2 -6.79 20.44 -9.38
N VAL A 3 -6.86 19.29 -10.05
CA VAL A 3 -7.49 19.10 -11.36
C VAL A 3 -8.95 18.62 -11.26
N GLN A 4 -9.42 18.16 -10.08
CA GLN A 4 -10.77 17.60 -9.90
C GLN A 4 -11.52 18.42 -8.83
N PRO A 5 -12.28 19.47 -9.21
CA PRO A 5 -12.87 20.41 -8.25
C PRO A 5 -13.89 19.79 -7.29
N ASN A 6 -14.50 18.66 -7.68
CA ASN A 6 -15.59 18.03 -6.91
C ASN A 6 -15.18 16.75 -6.17
N LEU A 7 -13.90 16.35 -6.20
CA LEU A 7 -13.42 15.15 -5.52
C LEU A 7 -12.49 15.51 -4.37
N THR A 8 -12.80 15.01 -3.18
CA THR A 8 -11.98 15.23 -1.99
C THR A 8 -11.03 14.05 -1.73
N PRO A 9 -9.86 14.29 -1.08
CA PRO A 9 -8.99 13.23 -0.58
C PRO A 9 -9.74 12.16 0.21
N LYS A 10 -10.72 12.57 1.02
CA LYS A 10 -11.56 11.68 1.84
C LYS A 10 -12.40 10.72 0.99
N MET A 11 -13.02 11.20 -0.08
CA MET A 11 -13.80 10.34 -1.00
C MET A 11 -12.92 9.26 -1.61
N ARG A 12 -11.67 9.60 -1.98
CA ARG A 12 -10.71 8.63 -2.50
C ARG A 12 -10.31 7.61 -1.43
N SER A 13 -10.08 8.01 -0.19
CA SER A 13 -9.79 7.05 0.90
C SER A 13 -10.94 6.06 1.11
N ILE A 14 -12.20 6.53 1.05
CA ILE A 14 -13.39 5.66 1.13
C ILE A 14 -13.43 4.68 -0.05
N LEU A 15 -13.15 5.15 -1.27
CA LEU A 15 -13.08 4.27 -2.43
C LEU A 15 -12.01 3.19 -2.26
N VAL A 16 -10.79 3.57 -1.85
CA VAL A 16 -9.68 2.63 -1.69
C VAL A 16 -9.96 1.61 -0.59
N ASP A 17 -10.59 2.01 0.52
CA ASP A 17 -11.04 1.09 1.58
C ASP A 17 -11.99 0.03 1.00
N TRP A 18 -12.97 0.45 0.18
CA TRP A 18 -13.87 -0.48 -0.51
C TRP A 18 -13.14 -1.38 -1.53
N LEU A 19 -12.14 -0.87 -2.26
CA LEU A 19 -11.35 -1.73 -3.18
C LEU A 19 -10.57 -2.82 -2.44
N ILE A 20 -10.20 -2.59 -1.17
CA ILE A 20 -9.55 -3.59 -0.32
C ILE A 20 -10.53 -4.69 0.06
N GLU A 21 -11.79 -4.35 0.35
CA GLU A 21 -12.85 -5.35 0.55
C GLU A 21 -13.07 -6.20 -0.71
N LEU A 22 -13.09 -5.57 -1.89
CA LEU A 22 -13.16 -6.30 -3.17
C LEU A 22 -11.94 -7.23 -3.38
N SER A 23 -10.75 -6.83 -2.91
CA SER A 23 -9.57 -7.68 -2.98
C SER A 23 -9.69 -8.96 -2.17
N GLU A 24 -10.31 -8.88 -0.98
CA GLU A 24 -10.57 -10.07 -0.18
C GLU A 24 -11.71 -10.91 -0.78
N HIS A 25 -12.76 -10.28 -1.30
CA HIS A 25 -13.89 -10.98 -1.92
C HIS A 25 -13.45 -11.81 -3.15
N PHE A 26 -12.67 -11.22 -4.05
CA PHE A 26 -12.16 -11.91 -5.24
C PHE A 26 -10.84 -12.65 -5.00
N SER A 27 -10.23 -12.49 -3.81
CA SER A 27 -8.96 -13.11 -3.43
C SER A 27 -7.82 -12.89 -4.43
N PHE A 28 -7.77 -11.71 -5.06
CA PHE A 28 -6.69 -11.33 -5.97
C PHE A 28 -5.45 -10.84 -5.21
N GLU A 29 -4.29 -10.78 -5.88
CA GLU A 29 -3.04 -10.42 -5.23
C GLU A 29 -3.00 -8.96 -4.75
N SER A 30 -2.25 -8.67 -3.68
CA SER A 30 -1.99 -7.29 -3.25
C SER A 30 -1.35 -6.46 -4.38
N SER A 31 -0.56 -7.12 -5.24
CA SER A 31 0.05 -6.50 -6.42
C SER A 31 -1.00 -5.98 -7.43
N THR A 32 -2.15 -6.65 -7.53
CA THR A 32 -3.32 -6.28 -8.36
C THR A 32 -4.10 -5.12 -7.74
N LEU A 33 -4.30 -5.13 -6.41
CA LEU A 33 -4.88 -3.99 -5.68
C LEU A 33 -4.08 -2.71 -5.93
N HIS A 34 -2.76 -2.79 -5.78
CA HIS A 34 -1.88 -1.63 -5.96
C HIS A 34 -1.94 -1.06 -7.38
N LEU A 35 -2.05 -1.94 -8.38
CA LEU A 35 -2.26 -1.53 -9.76
C LEU A 35 -3.61 -0.82 -9.93
N ALA A 36 -4.70 -1.39 -9.39
CA ALA A 36 -6.03 -0.78 -9.47
C ALA A 36 -6.06 0.63 -8.85
N VAL A 37 -5.49 0.81 -7.65
CA VAL A 37 -5.43 2.13 -7.01
C VAL A 37 -4.57 3.11 -7.83
N THR A 38 -3.47 2.63 -8.43
CA THR A 38 -2.63 3.45 -9.32
C THR A 38 -3.39 3.87 -10.58
N MET A 39 -4.19 2.98 -11.18
CA MET A 39 -5.06 3.32 -12.31
C MET A 39 -6.08 4.40 -11.92
N VAL A 40 -6.72 4.27 -10.75
CA VAL A 40 -7.66 5.30 -10.24
C VAL A 40 -6.94 6.64 -10.11
N ASP A 41 -5.80 6.69 -9.43
CA ASP A 41 -5.04 7.93 -9.21
C ASP A 41 -4.62 8.60 -10.52
N ARG A 42 -4.17 7.81 -11.52
CA ARG A 42 -3.77 8.31 -12.84
C ARG A 42 -4.96 8.82 -13.67
N VAL A 43 -6.09 8.13 -13.62
CA VAL A 43 -7.32 8.61 -14.28
C VAL A 43 -7.78 9.92 -13.65
N LEU A 44 -7.75 10.04 -12.32
CA LEU A 44 -8.09 11.29 -11.64
C LEU A 44 -7.14 12.43 -12.01
N ALA A 45 -5.84 12.15 -12.12
CA ALA A 45 -4.81 13.11 -12.53
C ALA A 45 -5.00 13.60 -13.99
N SER A 46 -5.62 12.80 -14.86
CA SER A 46 -5.90 13.21 -16.26
C SER A 46 -6.93 14.34 -16.40
N GLY A 47 -7.59 14.74 -15.30
CA GLY A 47 -8.54 15.87 -15.28
C GLY A 47 -9.89 15.61 -15.97
N ARG A 48 -10.11 14.42 -16.51
CA ARG A 48 -11.43 14.03 -17.05
C ARG A 48 -12.40 13.86 -15.89
N SER A 49 -13.48 14.65 -15.85
CA SER A 49 -14.46 14.60 -14.78
C SER A 49 -15.24 13.29 -14.84
N LEU A 50 -15.16 12.50 -13.76
CA LEU A 50 -15.90 11.25 -13.57
C LEU A 50 -16.72 11.28 -12.27
N HIS A 51 -17.01 12.49 -11.77
CA HIS A 51 -17.59 12.75 -10.45
C HIS A 51 -18.79 11.85 -10.11
N ASP A 52 -19.74 11.69 -11.05
CA ASP A 52 -21.00 10.99 -10.77
C ASP A 52 -20.87 9.46 -10.74
N ARG A 53 -19.67 8.92 -10.97
CA ARG A 53 -19.45 7.48 -11.12
C ARG A 53 -18.11 7.04 -10.52
N PHE A 54 -17.73 7.59 -9.38
CA PHE A 54 -16.44 7.33 -8.75
C PHE A 54 -16.27 5.87 -8.27
N GLN A 55 -17.33 5.25 -7.73
CA GLN A 55 -17.33 3.81 -7.41
C GLN A 55 -17.23 2.94 -8.67
N LEU A 56 -17.98 3.27 -9.73
CA LEU A 56 -17.86 2.57 -11.02
C LEU A 56 -16.44 2.66 -11.59
N LEU A 57 -15.77 3.82 -11.47
CA LEU A 57 -14.36 3.97 -11.84
C LEU A 57 -13.49 2.98 -11.05
N GLY A 58 -13.61 2.97 -9.72
CA GLY A 58 -12.83 2.06 -8.87
C GLY A 58 -13.07 0.58 -9.19
N ALA A 59 -14.33 0.17 -9.31
CA ALA A 59 -14.71 -1.20 -9.67
C ALA A 59 -14.14 -1.62 -11.04
N THR A 60 -14.20 -0.70 -12.01
CA THR A 60 -13.65 -0.92 -13.36
C THR A 60 -12.13 -0.99 -13.34
N CYS A 61 -11.45 -0.18 -12.53
CA CYS A 61 -10.00 -0.23 -12.36
C CYS A 61 -9.56 -1.55 -11.70
N VAL A 62 -10.31 -2.07 -10.72
CA VAL A 62 -10.07 -3.41 -10.15
C VAL A 62 -10.22 -4.47 -11.24
N TRP A 63 -11.33 -4.43 -11.99
CA TRP A 63 -11.56 -5.39 -13.06
C TRP A 63 -10.46 -5.38 -14.12
N LEU A 64 -10.02 -4.19 -14.55
CA LEU A 64 -8.90 -4.02 -15.48
C LEU A 64 -7.60 -4.55 -14.89
N ALA A 65 -7.28 -4.22 -13.64
CA ALA A 65 -6.08 -4.72 -12.97
C ALA A 65 -6.07 -6.25 -12.89
N CYS A 66 -7.20 -6.87 -12.57
CA CYS A 66 -7.31 -8.34 -12.57
C CYS A 66 -7.04 -8.91 -13.97
N LYS A 67 -7.60 -8.34 -15.03
CA LYS A 67 -7.31 -8.81 -16.40
C LYS A 67 -5.84 -8.66 -16.81
N VAL A 68 -5.12 -7.73 -16.18
CA VAL A 68 -3.71 -7.48 -16.46
C VAL A 68 -2.79 -8.43 -15.70
N LYS A 69 -3.15 -8.83 -14.47
CA LYS A 69 -2.23 -9.56 -13.56
C LYS A 69 -2.70 -10.96 -13.13
N GLU A 70 -4.00 -11.19 -13.07
CA GLU A 70 -4.56 -12.43 -12.53
C GLU A 70 -4.72 -13.49 -13.62
N ILE A 71 -4.46 -14.75 -13.26
CA ILE A 71 -4.63 -15.90 -14.16
C ILE A 71 -6.11 -16.06 -14.56
N SER A 72 -7.02 -15.83 -13.61
CA SER A 72 -8.47 -15.97 -13.81
C SER A 72 -9.18 -14.71 -13.34
N PRO A 73 -9.25 -13.65 -14.16
CA PRO A 73 -9.94 -12.42 -13.79
C PRO A 73 -11.45 -12.63 -13.70
N PRO A 74 -12.16 -11.92 -12.80
CA PRO A 74 -13.62 -11.99 -12.72
C PRO A 74 -14.28 -11.46 -13.99
N LYS A 75 -15.48 -11.94 -14.28
CA LYS A 75 -16.31 -11.44 -15.39
C LYS A 75 -16.96 -10.11 -15.01
N ALA A 76 -17.30 -9.30 -16.01
CA ALA A 76 -18.02 -8.03 -15.78
C ALA A 76 -19.34 -8.20 -14.99
N LYS A 77 -20.00 -9.37 -15.12
CA LYS A 77 -21.21 -9.70 -14.34
C LYS A 77 -20.94 -9.81 -12.85
N GLU A 78 -19.77 -10.32 -12.46
CA GLU A 78 -19.36 -10.45 -11.06
C GLU A 78 -19.03 -9.08 -10.47
N ILE A 79 -18.42 -8.18 -11.27
CA ILE A 79 -18.21 -6.78 -10.90
C ILE A 79 -19.53 -6.04 -10.69
N ALA A 80 -20.53 -6.28 -11.55
CA ALA A 80 -21.87 -5.72 -11.37
C ALA A 80 -22.53 -6.24 -10.09
N TYR A 81 -22.36 -7.53 -9.79
CA TYR A 81 -22.90 -8.18 -8.59
C TYR A 81 -22.35 -7.56 -7.30
N VAL A 82 -21.03 -7.39 -7.17
CA VAL A 82 -20.42 -6.79 -5.96
C VAL A 82 -20.74 -5.30 -5.78
N SER A 83 -21.31 -4.66 -6.80
CA SER A 83 -21.83 -3.29 -6.71
C SER A 83 -23.34 -3.25 -6.43
N ASP A 84 -23.93 -4.32 -5.91
CA ASP A 84 -25.38 -4.49 -5.69
C ASP A 84 -26.22 -4.16 -6.93
N HIS A 85 -25.68 -4.47 -8.13
CA HIS A 85 -26.30 -4.16 -9.42
C HIS A 85 -26.62 -2.68 -9.64
N ILE A 86 -26.02 -1.77 -8.88
CA ILE A 86 -26.11 -0.31 -9.11
C ILE A 86 -25.58 0.03 -10.52
N TYR A 87 -24.63 -0.77 -11.03
CA TYR A 87 -24.07 -0.62 -12.36
C TYR A 87 -24.37 -1.81 -13.27
N THR A 88 -24.77 -1.52 -14.51
CA THR A 88 -24.95 -2.56 -15.54
C THR A 88 -23.62 -2.98 -16.16
N VAL A 89 -23.59 -4.15 -16.78
CA VAL A 89 -22.41 -4.66 -17.50
C VAL A 89 -21.99 -3.69 -18.62
N GLU A 90 -22.95 -3.08 -19.31
CA GLU A 90 -22.71 -2.09 -20.37
C GLU A 90 -22.07 -0.82 -19.83
N GLN A 91 -22.48 -0.38 -18.63
CA GLN A 91 -21.86 0.76 -17.97
C GLN A 91 -20.42 0.46 -17.57
N ILE A 92 -20.14 -0.73 -17.04
CA ILE A 92 -18.78 -1.19 -16.71
C ILE A 92 -17.90 -1.23 -17.96
N LYS A 93 -18.37 -1.86 -19.05
CA LYS A 93 -17.65 -1.88 -20.35
C LYS A 93 -17.45 -0.49 -20.95
N THR A 94 -18.38 0.43 -20.72
CA THR A 94 -18.24 1.81 -21.18
C THR A 94 -17.21 2.57 -20.35
N MET A 95 -17.20 2.37 -19.03
CA MET A 95 -16.16 2.93 -18.16
C MET A 95 -14.79 2.35 -18.50
N GLU A 96 -14.70 1.05 -18.81
CA GLU A 96 -13.46 0.38 -19.19
C GLU A 96 -12.80 1.09 -20.38
N ARG A 97 -13.56 1.33 -21.46
CA ARG A 97 -13.06 2.08 -22.63
C ARG A 97 -12.56 3.46 -22.25
N ARG A 98 -13.27 4.15 -21.35
CA ARG A 98 -12.85 5.48 -20.86
C ARG A 98 -11.54 5.42 -20.07
N VAL A 99 -11.38 4.43 -19.20
CA VAL A 99 -10.17 4.22 -18.40
C VAL A 99 -8.99 3.88 -19.31
N CYS A 100 -9.14 2.93 -20.24
CA CYS A 100 -8.10 2.57 -21.20
C CYS A 100 -7.64 3.79 -22.03
N ASN A 101 -8.60 4.59 -22.53
CA ASN A 101 -8.29 5.80 -23.29
C ASN A 101 -7.69 6.92 -22.44
N ALA A 102 -8.07 7.04 -21.17
CA ALA A 102 -7.48 8.03 -20.26
C ALA A 102 -6.03 7.66 -19.88
N LEU A 103 -5.73 6.37 -19.86
CA LEU A 103 -4.39 5.83 -19.58
C LEU A 103 -3.58 5.60 -20.86
N ASN A 104 -4.08 5.90 -22.06
CA ASN A 104 -3.43 5.55 -23.33
C ASN A 104 -2.99 4.07 -23.40
N PHE A 105 -3.75 3.16 -22.78
CA PHE A 105 -3.40 1.73 -22.64
C PHE A 105 -2.05 1.44 -21.93
N THR A 106 -1.49 2.44 -21.23
CA THR A 106 -0.22 2.31 -20.51
C THR A 106 -0.46 1.85 -19.08
N PHE A 107 -0.61 0.55 -18.85
CA PHE A 107 -0.93 0.04 -17.50
C PHE A 107 0.30 -0.11 -16.59
N PHE A 108 1.49 -0.34 -17.15
CA PHE A 108 2.70 -0.72 -16.41
C PHE A 108 3.74 0.39 -16.20
N GLU A 109 3.52 1.61 -16.72
CA GLU A 109 4.55 2.67 -16.73
C GLU A 109 4.93 3.21 -15.34
N ALA A 110 4.08 3.02 -14.33
CA ALA A 110 4.31 3.58 -13.00
C ALA A 110 4.66 2.46 -12.00
N PRO A 111 5.90 2.40 -11.49
CA PRO A 111 6.25 1.44 -10.45
C PRO A 111 5.45 1.75 -9.19
N THR A 112 4.71 0.75 -8.71
CA THR A 112 3.96 0.87 -7.44
C THR A 112 4.89 0.64 -6.25
N PRO A 113 4.54 1.14 -5.05
CA PRO A 113 5.32 0.86 -3.84
C PRO A 113 5.53 -0.63 -3.57
N HIS A 114 4.56 -1.47 -3.96
CA HIS A 114 4.64 -2.92 -3.85
C HIS A 114 5.80 -3.52 -4.66
N HIS A 115 6.20 -2.92 -5.79
CA HIS A 115 7.36 -3.38 -6.56
C HIS A 115 8.67 -3.22 -5.78
N PHE A 116 8.83 -2.09 -5.09
CA PHE A 116 10.01 -1.81 -4.27
C PHE A 116 10.01 -2.59 -2.96
N LEU A 117 8.83 -2.83 -2.39
CA LEU A 117 8.70 -3.45 -1.08
C LEU A 117 9.41 -4.81 -1.03
N PHE A 118 9.22 -5.67 -2.02
CA PHE A 118 9.85 -6.99 -2.05
C PHE A 118 11.37 -6.92 -1.99
N GLU A 119 11.99 -6.07 -2.81
CA GLU A 119 13.45 -5.92 -2.84
C GLU A 119 13.99 -5.31 -1.54
N PHE A 120 13.28 -4.35 -0.94
CA PHE A 120 13.69 -3.76 0.33
C PHE A 120 13.52 -4.72 1.51
N MET A 121 12.49 -5.57 1.49
CA MET A 121 12.36 -6.67 2.46
C MET A 121 13.52 -7.66 2.31
N ARG A 122 13.92 -8.01 1.08
CA ARG A 122 15.09 -8.87 0.84
C ARG A 122 16.38 -8.23 1.37
N ALA A 123 16.61 -6.95 1.09
CA ALA A 123 17.76 -6.20 1.59
C ALA A 123 17.80 -6.13 3.13
N SER A 124 16.64 -6.09 3.79
CA SER A 124 16.51 -6.14 5.26
C SER A 124 17.05 -7.44 5.87
N PHE A 125 17.03 -8.54 5.12
CA PHE A 125 17.48 -9.88 5.55
C PHE A 125 18.71 -10.39 4.80
N ALA A 126 19.36 -9.59 3.95
CA ALA A 126 20.46 -10.05 3.09
C ALA A 126 21.70 -10.59 3.84
N GLN A 127 21.82 -10.31 5.14
CA GLN A 127 22.89 -10.83 6.01
C GLN A 127 22.48 -12.11 6.76
N GLU A 128 21.21 -12.48 6.71
CA GLU A 128 20.75 -13.76 7.22
C GLU A 128 21.07 -14.83 6.18
N SER A 129 21.53 -16.00 6.64
CA SER A 129 21.64 -17.20 5.78
C SER A 129 20.35 -17.38 4.99
N ALA A 130 20.38 -18.10 3.86
CA ALA A 130 19.35 -18.22 2.81
C ALA A 130 17.90 -18.63 3.22
N ALA A 131 17.55 -18.50 4.50
CA ALA A 131 16.22 -18.53 5.04
C ALA A 131 15.27 -17.56 4.32
N PRO A 132 14.01 -17.98 4.12
CA PRO A 132 12.98 -17.15 3.52
C PRO A 132 12.64 -15.96 4.45
N ILE A 133 12.18 -14.86 3.85
CA ILE A 133 11.66 -13.69 4.58
C ILE A 133 10.56 -14.14 5.54
N ASP A 134 10.72 -13.80 6.82
CA ASP A 134 9.76 -14.07 7.89
C ASP A 134 8.34 -13.62 7.50
N SER A 135 7.36 -14.51 7.70
CA SER A 135 5.98 -14.28 7.26
C SER A 135 5.32 -13.14 8.03
N VAL A 136 5.62 -12.99 9.32
CA VAL A 136 5.11 -11.89 10.16
C VAL A 136 5.68 -10.56 9.70
N PHE A 137 6.95 -10.51 9.35
CA PHE A 137 7.59 -9.32 8.76
C PHE A 137 6.91 -8.91 7.47
N ARG A 138 6.69 -9.88 6.56
CA ARG A 138 6.06 -9.66 5.27
C ARG A 138 4.65 -9.10 5.43
N ASP A 139 3.83 -9.73 6.26
CA ASP A 139 2.45 -9.30 6.48
C ASP A 139 2.37 -7.94 7.15
N MET A 140 3.26 -7.66 8.11
CA MET A 140 3.36 -6.34 8.75
C MET A 140 3.74 -5.25 7.75
N ALA A 141 4.68 -5.53 6.86
CA ALA A 141 5.08 -4.60 5.80
C ALA A 141 3.93 -4.33 4.82
N HIS A 142 3.20 -5.36 4.38
CA HIS A 142 2.03 -5.16 3.52
C HIS A 142 0.90 -4.40 4.22
N TYR A 143 0.67 -4.68 5.51
CA TYR A 143 -0.31 -3.96 6.33
C TYR A 143 -0.01 -2.45 6.37
N LEU A 144 1.22 -2.08 6.74
CA LEU A 144 1.64 -0.67 6.79
C LEU A 144 1.62 -0.02 5.40
N LEU A 145 1.95 -0.77 4.36
CA LEU A 145 1.89 -0.26 2.99
C LEU A 145 0.45 0.05 2.56
N GLU A 146 -0.49 -0.86 2.82
CA GLU A 146 -1.91 -0.66 2.51
C GLU A 146 -2.50 0.50 3.33
N LEU A 147 -2.15 0.63 4.61
CA LEU A 147 -2.49 1.81 5.43
C LEU A 147 -1.95 3.11 4.83
N GLY A 148 -0.68 3.13 4.41
CA GLY A 148 -0.06 4.30 3.77
C GLY A 148 -0.66 4.68 2.41
N ARG A 149 -1.44 3.77 1.80
CA ARG A 149 -2.13 3.99 0.52
C ARG A 149 -3.58 4.44 0.67
N LEU A 150 -4.20 4.34 1.85
CA LEU A 150 -5.56 4.83 2.08
C LEU A 150 -5.66 6.35 1.83
N PRO A 151 -4.82 7.19 2.48
CA PRO A 151 -4.95 8.64 2.39
C PRO A 151 -4.38 9.13 1.08
N TYR A 152 -5.07 10.08 0.45
CA TYR A 152 -4.49 10.85 -0.63
C TYR A 152 -3.60 11.94 -0.01
N GLY A 153 -2.35 11.59 0.29
CA GLY A 153 -1.33 12.55 0.68
C GLY A 153 -0.98 13.49 -0.49
N PRO A 154 -0.18 14.54 -0.24
CA PRO A 154 0.37 15.35 -1.32
C PRO A 154 1.05 14.43 -2.33
N THR A 155 0.69 14.60 -3.60
CA THR A 155 1.03 13.77 -4.77
C THR A 155 2.53 13.71 -5.13
N GLY A 156 3.43 13.95 -4.16
CA GLY A 156 4.87 14.05 -4.36
C GLY A 156 5.71 12.92 -3.77
N ARG A 157 5.13 12.01 -2.97
CA ARG A 157 5.93 10.90 -2.41
C ARG A 157 6.28 9.88 -3.48
N LYS A 158 7.58 9.64 -3.66
CA LYS A 158 8.10 8.59 -4.54
C LYS A 158 7.60 7.22 -4.04
N PRO A 159 7.14 6.32 -4.93
CA PRO A 159 6.72 4.98 -4.53
C PRO A 159 7.79 4.19 -3.77
N SER A 160 9.06 4.39 -4.12
CA SER A 160 10.19 3.80 -3.40
C SER A 160 10.38 4.36 -2.00
N LEU A 161 10.18 5.67 -1.80
CA LEU A 161 10.29 6.29 -0.48
C LEU A 161 9.25 5.72 0.49
N LEU A 162 8.01 5.54 0.02
CA LEU A 162 6.96 4.89 0.81
C LEU A 162 7.34 3.46 1.19
N ALA A 163 7.85 2.66 0.25
CA ALA A 163 8.28 1.30 0.53
C ALA A 163 9.46 1.23 1.51
N ALA A 164 10.43 2.13 1.41
CA ALA A 164 11.56 2.23 2.33
C ALA A 164 11.11 2.58 3.76
N ALA A 165 10.23 3.58 3.89
CA ALA A 165 9.65 3.98 5.17
C ALA A 165 8.81 2.86 5.80
N VAL A 166 8.07 2.09 5.00
CA VAL A 166 7.35 0.89 5.46
C VAL A 166 8.31 -0.15 6.02
N VAL A 167 9.40 -0.47 5.31
CA VAL A 167 10.39 -1.45 5.79
C VAL A 167 11.04 -0.99 7.10
N TYR A 168 11.38 0.29 7.21
CA TYR A 168 11.89 0.87 8.45
C TYR A 168 10.88 0.70 9.60
N LEU A 169 9.63 1.16 9.41
CA LEU A 169 8.60 1.09 10.45
C LEU A 169 8.26 -0.35 10.83
N THR A 170 8.30 -1.31 9.89
CA THR A 170 8.15 -2.74 10.18
C THR A 170 9.26 -3.25 11.09
N ARG A 171 10.52 -2.90 10.82
CA ARG A 171 11.67 -3.31 11.66
C ARG A 171 11.56 -2.74 13.07
N VAL A 172 11.17 -1.47 13.19
CA VAL A 172 10.93 -0.81 14.48
C VAL A 172 9.78 -1.51 15.21
N THR A 173 8.64 -1.73 14.54
CA THR A 173 7.44 -2.35 15.16
C THR A 173 7.66 -3.78 15.62
N LEU A 174 8.48 -4.55 14.89
CA LEU A 174 8.80 -5.92 15.26
C LEU A 174 10.02 -6.03 16.17
N GLY A 175 10.65 -4.91 16.54
CA GLY A 175 11.84 -4.92 17.38
C GLY A 175 12.99 -5.71 16.76
N ILE A 176 13.22 -5.55 15.45
CA ILE A 176 14.30 -6.22 14.70
C ILE A 176 15.47 -5.23 14.54
N PRO A 177 16.36 -5.10 15.55
CA PRO A 177 17.51 -4.21 15.44
C PRO A 177 18.52 -4.73 14.41
N ARG A 178 19.47 -3.87 14.04
CA ARG A 178 20.72 -4.24 13.39
C ARG A 178 21.39 -5.26 14.30
N ARG A 179 21.55 -6.49 13.83
CA ARG A 179 22.44 -7.44 14.52
C ARG A 179 23.83 -6.84 14.45
N ALA A 180 24.28 -6.28 15.58
CA ALA A 180 25.68 -5.96 15.77
C ALA A 180 26.45 -7.22 15.41
N VAL A 181 27.46 -7.09 14.54
CA VAL A 181 28.53 -8.07 14.49
C VAL A 181 28.92 -8.31 15.95
N ALA A 182 28.81 -9.56 16.40
CA ALA A 182 29.04 -9.91 17.78
C ALA A 182 30.31 -9.20 18.31
N ARG A 183 30.17 -8.53 19.46
CA ARG A 183 31.20 -7.79 20.23
C ARG A 183 31.28 -6.29 19.90
N LEU A 184 30.50 -5.48 20.61
CA LEU A 184 30.97 -4.31 21.36
C LEU A 184 29.81 -3.78 22.24
N PRO A 185 30.02 -3.52 23.53
CA PRO A 185 28.97 -3.02 24.41
C PRO A 185 28.78 -1.52 24.22
N SER A 186 27.51 -1.13 24.12
CA SER A 186 26.90 0.10 24.64
C SER A 186 27.70 1.41 24.52
N SER A 187 27.36 2.19 23.50
CA SER A 187 27.22 3.64 23.64
C SER A 187 25.82 4.04 23.14
N SER A 188 25.30 5.15 23.64
CA SER A 188 23.91 5.62 23.64
C SER A 188 23.25 5.92 22.27
N SER A 189 23.74 5.35 21.17
CA SER A 189 23.19 5.49 19.82
C SER A 189 22.42 4.25 19.34
N ASP A 190 21.66 3.60 20.24
CA ASP A 190 20.82 2.42 19.90
C ASP A 190 19.59 2.80 19.04
N ARG A 191 19.30 4.11 18.92
CA ARG A 191 18.21 4.66 18.09
C ARG A 191 18.45 4.49 16.58
N ASP A 192 19.69 4.23 16.15
CA ASP A 192 20.04 3.98 14.74
C ASP A 192 20.02 2.50 14.35
N ALA A 193 19.62 1.60 15.27
CA ALA A 193 19.70 0.17 15.02
C ALA A 193 18.75 -0.31 13.90
N TYR A 194 17.65 0.38 13.59
CA TYR A 194 16.64 -0.17 12.67
C TYR A 194 16.91 0.10 11.18
N TRP A 195 17.79 1.04 10.82
CA TRP A 195 18.18 1.32 9.43
C TRP A 195 19.62 0.84 9.17
N THR A 196 19.79 -0.17 8.33
CA THR A 196 21.11 -0.79 8.11
C THR A 196 21.82 -0.16 6.90
N PRO A 197 23.17 -0.18 6.86
CA PRO A 197 23.92 0.28 5.69
C PRO A 197 23.53 -0.46 4.39
N THR A 198 23.13 -1.73 4.50
CA THR A 198 22.59 -2.50 3.37
C THR A 198 21.29 -1.90 2.85
N LEU A 199 20.37 -1.54 3.74
CA LEU A 199 19.11 -0.89 3.35
C LEU A 199 19.38 0.49 2.73
N GLU A 200 20.26 1.29 3.32
CA GLU A 200 20.69 2.58 2.75
C GLU A 200 21.29 2.41 1.35
N TYR A 201 22.17 1.42 1.14
CA TYR A 201 22.77 1.11 -0.16
C TYR A 201 21.74 0.68 -1.22
N TYR A 202 20.85 -0.26 -0.91
CA TYR A 202 19.89 -0.79 -1.89
C TYR A 202 18.68 0.13 -2.14
N THR A 203 18.32 0.96 -1.16
CA THR A 203 17.19 1.90 -1.30
C THR A 203 17.64 3.27 -1.82
N GLY A 204 18.89 3.64 -1.59
CA GLY A 204 19.44 4.97 -1.89
C GLY A 204 18.95 6.09 -0.96
N TYR A 205 18.28 5.75 0.15
CA TYR A 205 17.75 6.72 1.11
C TYR A 205 18.52 6.69 2.43
N ALA A 206 18.92 7.86 2.90
CA ALA A 206 19.40 8.04 4.26
C ALA A 206 18.22 7.95 5.23
N LYS A 207 18.49 7.64 6.49
CA LYS A 207 17.45 7.58 7.53
C LYS A 207 16.67 8.88 7.63
N SER A 208 17.33 10.03 7.56
CA SER A 208 16.71 11.37 7.59
C SER A 208 15.66 11.56 6.50
N ASP A 209 15.84 10.95 5.32
CA ASP A 209 14.91 11.07 4.19
C ASP A 209 13.56 10.39 4.49
N LEU A 210 13.56 9.41 5.40
CA LEU A 210 12.38 8.64 5.74
C LEU A 210 11.48 9.33 6.78
N PHE A 211 12.01 10.31 7.52
CA PHE A 211 11.40 10.88 8.73
C PHE A 211 9.92 11.24 8.56
N ASP A 212 9.61 12.13 7.61
CA ASP A 212 8.25 12.62 7.38
C ASP A 212 7.30 11.49 6.99
N THR A 213 7.77 10.57 6.14
CA THR A 213 6.95 9.45 5.65
C THR A 213 6.69 8.42 6.75
N VAL A 214 7.68 8.16 7.62
CA VAL A 214 7.52 7.26 8.76
C VAL A 214 6.59 7.85 9.80
N LEU A 215 6.69 9.14 10.11
CA LEU A 215 5.76 9.80 11.03
C LEU A 215 4.31 9.74 10.53
N GLU A 216 4.10 9.96 9.23
CA GLU A 216 2.78 9.86 8.63
C GLU A 216 2.22 8.43 8.70
N LEU A 217 3.04 7.43 8.32
CA LEU A 217 2.69 6.01 8.42
C LEU A 217 2.38 5.58 9.85
N HIS A 218 3.19 6.04 10.81
CA HIS A 218 2.99 5.78 12.23
C HIS A 218 1.66 6.33 12.71
N ALA A 219 1.30 7.55 12.33
CA ALA A 219 0.00 8.13 12.66
C ALA A 219 -1.16 7.30 12.09
N TYR A 220 -1.05 6.79 10.86
CA TYR A 220 -2.05 5.89 10.28
C TYR A 220 -2.12 4.56 11.02
N HIS A 221 -0.99 4.01 11.43
CA HIS A 221 -0.94 2.78 12.21
C HIS A 221 -1.60 2.93 13.58
N MET A 222 -1.29 4.01 14.31
CA MET A 222 -1.93 4.36 15.59
C MET A 222 -3.45 4.54 15.47
N ALA A 223 -3.91 5.15 14.38
CA ALA A 223 -5.32 5.42 14.14
C ALA A 223 -6.08 4.23 13.53
N ALA A 224 -5.40 3.16 13.09
CA ALA A 224 -6.00 2.09 12.29
C ALA A 224 -7.17 1.40 13.02
N GLU A 225 -7.02 1.13 14.32
CA GLU A 225 -8.06 0.48 15.12
C GLU A 225 -9.28 1.36 15.34
N THR A 226 -9.13 2.68 15.43
CA THR A 226 -10.21 3.65 15.73
C THR A 226 -10.79 4.32 14.48
N SER A 227 -10.09 4.26 13.35
CA SER A 227 -10.50 4.83 12.06
C SER A 227 -11.85 4.29 11.57
N ASN A 228 -12.61 5.10 10.84
CA ASN A 228 -13.84 4.66 10.16
C ASN A 228 -13.56 3.80 8.92
N LEU A 229 -12.34 3.88 8.35
CA LEU A 229 -11.90 3.03 7.24
C LEU A 229 -11.32 1.74 7.83
N LYS A 230 -12.10 0.66 7.77
CA LYS A 230 -11.86 -0.57 8.54
C LYS A 230 -11.32 -1.72 7.69
N ALA A 231 -11.33 -1.63 6.36
CA ALA A 231 -11.04 -2.78 5.51
C ALA A 231 -9.62 -3.31 5.75
N VAL A 232 -8.63 -2.42 5.79
CA VAL A 232 -7.22 -2.78 6.04
C VAL A 232 -7.04 -3.42 7.42
N PHE A 233 -7.53 -2.76 8.48
CA PHE A 233 -7.40 -3.28 9.84
C PHE A 233 -8.09 -4.64 9.99
N SER A 234 -9.31 -4.78 9.44
CA SER A 234 -10.09 -6.02 9.49
C SER A 234 -9.40 -7.17 8.77
N LYS A 235 -8.84 -6.91 7.59
CA LYS A 235 -8.04 -7.87 6.82
C LYS A 235 -6.86 -8.40 7.63
N TYR A 236 -6.00 -7.51 8.12
CA TYR A 236 -4.74 -7.87 8.80
C TYR A 236 -4.91 -8.27 10.28
N LYS A 237 -6.11 -8.14 10.85
CA LYS A 237 -6.48 -8.69 12.17
C LYS A 237 -6.71 -10.20 12.13
N THR A 238 -6.93 -10.79 10.96
CA THR A 238 -7.21 -12.22 10.82
C THR A 238 -5.98 -13.09 11.09
N LYS A 239 -6.20 -14.39 11.39
CA LYS A 239 -5.10 -15.36 11.54
C LYS A 239 -4.31 -15.57 10.25
N ARG A 240 -4.94 -15.38 9.08
CA ARG A 240 -4.32 -15.50 7.75
C ARG A 240 -3.09 -14.60 7.62
N PHE A 241 -3.16 -13.40 8.20
CA PHE A 241 -2.09 -12.40 8.17
C PHE A 241 -1.38 -12.26 9.52
N HIS A 242 -1.25 -13.36 10.27
CA HIS A 242 -0.54 -13.43 11.56
C HIS A 242 -1.00 -12.41 12.62
N ARG A 243 -2.22 -11.87 12.47
CA ARG A 243 -2.78 -10.82 13.35
C ARG A 243 -1.87 -9.61 13.51
N VAL A 244 -1.12 -9.24 12.48
CA VAL A 244 -0.15 -8.14 12.55
C VAL A 244 -0.80 -6.80 12.91
N ALA A 245 -2.07 -6.60 12.55
CA ALA A 245 -2.83 -5.40 12.94
C ALA A 245 -3.09 -5.29 14.45
N LEU A 246 -2.96 -6.38 15.21
CA LEU A 246 -3.12 -6.39 16.67
C LEU A 246 -1.79 -6.24 17.43
N LYS A 247 -0.66 -6.12 16.72
CA LYS A 247 0.63 -5.88 17.36
C LYS A 247 0.66 -4.48 17.98
N THR A 248 1.30 -4.36 19.13
CA THR A 248 1.46 -3.09 19.82
C THR A 248 2.17 -2.09 18.92
N VAL A 249 1.56 -0.92 18.73
CA VAL A 249 2.17 0.16 18.00
C VAL A 249 3.26 0.78 18.86
N VAL A 250 4.44 0.98 18.28
CA VAL A 250 5.59 1.59 18.95
C VAL A 250 5.27 3.04 19.31
N LEU A 251 5.75 3.54 20.44
CA LEU A 251 5.54 4.95 20.81
C LEU A 251 6.30 5.87 19.85
N ARG A 252 5.80 7.10 19.68
CA ARG A 252 6.42 8.06 18.76
C ARG A 252 7.88 8.37 19.11
N GLU A 253 8.20 8.40 20.39
CA GLU A 253 9.55 8.64 20.93
C GLU A 253 10.53 7.49 20.65
N ASP A 254 10.00 6.28 20.44
CA ASP A 254 10.76 5.07 20.18
C ASP A 254 11.01 4.84 18.67
N LEU A 255 10.51 5.73 17.80
CA LEU A 255 10.76 5.65 16.35
C LEU A 255 12.23 5.88 15.99
N GLY A 256 13.03 6.39 16.93
CA GLY A 256 14.48 6.51 16.78
C GLY A 256 14.94 7.69 15.94
N PHE A 257 14.08 8.66 15.62
CA PHE A 257 14.46 9.90 14.95
C PHE A 257 14.77 11.04 15.92
#